data_AF-A0A167JRY1-F1
#
_entry.id   AF-A0A167JRY1-F1
#
_cell.length_a   1.000
_cell.length_b   1.000
_cell.length_c   1.000
_cell.angle_alpha   90.00
_cell.angle_beta   90.00
_cell.angle_gamma   90.00
#
_symmetry.space_group_name_H-M   'P 1'
#
loop_
_entity.id
_entity.type
_entity.pdbx_description
1 polymer ?
#
loop_
_entity_poly.entity_id
_entity_poly.type
_entity_poly.pdbx_seq_one_letter_code
_entity_poly.pdbx_strand_id
1 'polypeptide(L)'
;MSSFVIAAATSLLLASSVSAQKSLTAPKGADVLTVAVFGDYGWTGWIPAPDHFCLEVLPELQAANITIPNELVNDCDPGDKMYINNATALQTDTANYIGQVCTLKNCSAVVSVGDNFYDSGVDFTTGGILRFEEAWVNMYAQGIFSNLPWYQCLGNHDVVKGQAGVDFETKILPYYDDRWNFGTAGLPYWTYDLTGSNWTATFVVVDSDCFLSSYQKNTSVYYNEYTIGCHKNTSVQVDFLNTTFANSKADWKFLQLHHPYMSSATNQTDLAPLVEIVAAHNGIVLNGHDHCLGHYFNNNTNFILSGAAGYPQAGDCNNGMPLGPYAKFLAANNNTAANGLVTMDISSTSINVEYYVRDMLFINGDLYPVSHDLTPSYKFQITQKST
;
A
#
# COMPACT_ATOMS: atom_id res chain seq x y z
N MET A 1 75.23 -18.38 0.37
CA MET A 1 74.03 -18.69 -0.44
C MET A 1 72.84 -18.64 0.48
N SER A 2 71.85 -17.85 0.09
CA SER A 2 70.88 -17.19 0.96
C SER A 2 69.85 -18.12 1.61
N SER A 3 69.53 -17.81 2.86
CA SER A 3 68.42 -18.32 3.66
C SER A 3 67.07 -17.95 3.04
N PHE A 4 66.10 -18.87 3.10
CA PHE A 4 64.68 -18.55 2.94
C PHE A 4 63.93 -18.98 4.20
N VAL A 5 63.36 -17.97 4.87
CA VAL A 5 62.47 -18.10 6.02
C VAL A 5 61.05 -18.30 5.50
N ILE A 6 60.37 -19.32 6.02
CA ILE A 6 58.96 -19.59 5.74
C ILE A 6 58.13 -18.59 6.55
N ALA A 7 57.43 -17.68 5.86
CA ALA A 7 56.42 -16.82 6.46
C ALA A 7 55.04 -17.42 6.17
N ALA A 8 54.40 -17.96 7.20
CA ALA A 8 52.99 -18.33 7.15
C ALA A 8 52.14 -17.06 7.32
N ALA A 9 51.47 -16.65 6.25
CA ALA A 9 50.46 -15.60 6.32
C ALA A 9 49.14 -16.22 6.78
N THR A 10 48.79 -16.02 8.04
CA THR A 10 47.44 -16.28 8.57
C THR A 10 46.51 -15.18 8.11
N SER A 11 45.66 -15.50 7.13
CA SER A 11 44.54 -14.65 6.73
C SER A 11 43.52 -14.59 7.87
N LEU A 12 43.50 -13.49 8.62
CA LEU A 12 42.37 -13.19 9.51
C LEU A 12 41.15 -12.87 8.63
N LEU A 13 40.24 -13.83 8.50
CA LEU A 13 38.86 -13.57 8.11
C LEU A 13 38.22 -12.76 9.24
N LEU A 14 38.14 -11.44 9.05
CA LEU A 14 37.21 -10.59 9.79
C LEU A 14 35.80 -11.06 9.45
N ALA A 15 35.24 -11.92 10.31
CA ALA A 15 33.80 -12.13 10.33
C ALA A 15 33.19 -10.78 10.75
N SER A 16 32.79 -9.98 9.77
CA SER A 16 31.84 -8.90 10.00
C SER A 16 30.60 -9.55 10.58
N SER A 17 30.36 -9.32 11.88
CA SER A 17 29.07 -9.62 12.48
C SER A 17 28.01 -9.01 11.56
N VAL A 18 27.18 -9.84 10.94
CA VAL A 18 25.95 -9.38 10.28
C VAL A 18 25.16 -8.71 11.39
N SER A 19 25.26 -7.38 11.46
CA SER A 19 24.35 -6.60 12.29
C SER A 19 22.97 -6.98 11.81
N ALA A 20 22.11 -7.48 12.69
CA ALA A 20 20.69 -7.59 12.38
C ALA A 20 20.25 -6.17 11.98
N GLN A 21 20.11 -5.92 10.68
CA GLN A 21 19.75 -4.60 10.20
C GLN A 21 18.33 -4.35 10.68
N LYS A 22 18.18 -3.22 11.36
CA LYS A 22 16.96 -2.87 12.06
C LYS A 22 16.20 -1.93 11.14
N SER A 23 14.99 -2.34 10.71
CA SER A 23 14.12 -1.46 9.95
C SER A 23 14.02 -0.10 10.62
N LEU A 24 14.02 0.97 9.81
CA LEU A 24 13.84 2.33 10.29
C LEU A 24 12.52 2.42 11.06
N THR A 25 12.50 3.24 12.09
CA THR A 25 11.31 3.50 12.90
C THR A 25 11.04 4.98 12.94
N ALA A 26 9.77 5.37 13.00
CA ALA A 26 9.38 6.77 13.08
C ALA A 26 10.01 7.44 14.32
N PRO A 27 10.35 8.74 14.24
CA PRO A 27 10.83 9.48 15.40
C PRO A 27 9.80 9.46 16.53
N LYS A 28 10.27 9.58 17.77
CA LYS A 28 9.43 9.57 18.97
C LYS A 28 9.52 10.89 19.74
N GLY A 29 8.47 11.20 20.49
CA GLY A 29 8.48 12.30 21.46
C GLY A 29 8.17 13.68 20.89
N ALA A 30 7.72 13.78 19.63
CA ALA A 30 7.26 15.03 19.04
C ALA A 30 5.81 15.35 19.46
N ASP A 31 5.46 16.63 19.57
CA ASP A 31 4.08 17.05 19.85
C ASP A 31 3.13 16.66 18.71
N VAL A 32 3.64 16.72 17.48
CA VAL A 32 2.96 16.30 16.26
C VAL A 32 3.88 15.39 15.47
N LEU A 33 3.34 14.28 14.98
CA LEU A 33 3.97 13.46 13.95
C LEU A 33 3.07 13.48 12.71
N THR A 34 3.64 13.84 11.56
CA THR A 34 2.93 13.81 10.28
C THR A 34 3.25 12.52 9.55
N VAL A 35 2.23 11.80 9.08
CA VAL A 35 2.42 10.64 8.20
C VAL A 35 1.81 10.91 6.83
N ALA A 36 2.45 10.42 5.78
CA ALA A 36 1.83 10.30 4.46
C ALA A 36 1.17 8.94 4.31
N VAL A 37 -0.05 8.91 3.82
CA VAL A 37 -0.83 7.70 3.53
C VAL A 37 -1.07 7.66 2.03
N PHE A 38 -0.66 6.57 1.38
CA PHE A 38 -0.94 6.31 -0.03
C PHE A 38 -0.63 4.85 -0.40
N GLY A 39 -1.35 4.30 -1.38
CA GLY A 39 -1.12 2.97 -1.93
C GLY A 39 -1.39 2.96 -3.42
N ASP A 40 -1.55 1.78 -3.99
CA ASP A 40 -1.89 1.58 -5.40
C ASP A 40 -0.81 2.21 -6.30
N TYR A 41 0.45 1.92 -5.96
CA TYR A 41 1.66 2.32 -6.66
C TYR A 41 2.37 1.09 -7.24
N GLY A 42 3.55 1.26 -7.85
CA GLY A 42 4.36 0.11 -8.28
C GLY A 42 4.05 -0.44 -9.66
N TRP A 43 3.50 0.40 -10.53
CA TRP A 43 3.35 0.13 -11.96
C TRP A 43 4.69 0.05 -12.69
N THR A 44 5.69 0.80 -12.21
CA THR A 44 7.01 0.90 -12.83
C THR A 44 7.69 -0.48 -12.93
N GLY A 45 8.35 -0.75 -14.05
CA GLY A 45 8.92 -2.07 -14.38
C GLY A 45 7.88 -3.11 -14.84
N TRP A 46 6.58 -2.79 -14.80
CA TRP A 46 5.46 -3.42 -15.52
C TRP A 46 5.80 -4.01 -16.88
N ILE A 47 5.99 -5.33 -17.07
CA ILE A 47 6.06 -5.91 -18.42
C ILE A 47 4.91 -6.91 -18.60
N PRO A 48 3.83 -6.53 -19.31
CA PRO A 48 2.71 -7.43 -19.55
C PRO A 48 3.08 -8.59 -20.47
N ALA A 49 2.27 -9.65 -20.43
CA ALA A 49 2.41 -10.75 -21.37
C ALA A 49 2.17 -10.27 -22.83
N PRO A 50 2.89 -10.81 -23.83
CA PRO A 50 2.75 -10.38 -25.22
C PRO A 50 1.35 -10.62 -25.79
N ASP A 51 0.87 -9.74 -26.69
CA ASP A 51 -0.48 -9.83 -27.25
C ASP A 51 -0.76 -11.15 -27.98
N HIS A 52 0.23 -11.69 -28.71
CA HIS A 52 0.10 -13.02 -29.32
C HIS A 52 -0.20 -14.10 -28.26
N PHE A 53 0.44 -14.02 -27.08
CA PHE A 53 0.12 -14.94 -26.01
C PHE A 53 -1.30 -14.70 -25.49
N CYS A 54 -1.64 -13.46 -25.14
CA CYS A 54 -2.93 -13.14 -24.52
C CYS A 54 -4.15 -13.35 -25.43
N LEU A 55 -4.04 -13.01 -26.71
CA LEU A 55 -5.16 -12.99 -27.65
C LEU A 55 -5.31 -14.30 -28.45
N GLU A 56 -4.23 -15.06 -28.62
CA GLU A 56 -4.24 -16.27 -29.45
C GLU A 56 -3.90 -17.53 -28.64
N VAL A 57 -2.77 -17.54 -27.94
CA VAL A 57 -2.30 -18.76 -27.23
C VAL A 57 -3.12 -19.07 -25.97
N LEU A 58 -3.40 -18.06 -25.14
CA LEU A 58 -4.10 -18.23 -23.87
C LEU A 58 -5.50 -18.85 -24.06
N PRO A 59 -6.34 -18.38 -25.02
CA PRO A 59 -7.61 -19.04 -25.34
C PRO A 59 -7.48 -20.50 -25.78
N GLU A 60 -6.44 -20.84 -26.56
CA GLU A 60 -6.19 -22.23 -26.99
C GLU A 60 -5.82 -23.12 -25.80
N LEU A 61 -4.96 -22.64 -24.89
CA LEU A 61 -4.61 -23.36 -23.67
C LEU A 61 -5.83 -23.60 -22.77
N GLN A 62 -6.68 -22.58 -22.63
CA GLN A 62 -7.94 -22.70 -21.89
C GLN A 62 -8.90 -23.70 -22.54
N ALA A 63 -9.06 -23.67 -23.86
CA ALA A 63 -9.87 -24.63 -24.61
C ALA A 63 -9.32 -26.07 -24.53
N ALA A 64 -8.02 -26.23 -24.31
CA ALA A 64 -7.36 -27.51 -24.09
C ALA A 64 -7.38 -27.97 -22.61
N ASN A 65 -8.06 -27.26 -21.71
CA ASN A 65 -8.12 -27.54 -20.28
C ASN A 65 -6.73 -27.55 -19.59
N ILE A 66 -5.79 -26.73 -20.08
CA ILE A 66 -4.48 -26.57 -19.45
C ILE A 66 -4.58 -25.54 -18.33
N THR A 67 -4.09 -25.88 -17.14
CA THR A 67 -4.00 -24.94 -16.02
C THR A 67 -2.90 -23.92 -16.29
N ILE A 68 -3.27 -22.65 -16.33
CA ILE A 68 -2.36 -21.52 -16.51
C ILE A 68 -2.14 -20.84 -15.15
N PRO A 69 -0.90 -20.48 -14.78
CA PRO A 69 -0.65 -19.66 -13.60
C PRO A 69 -1.47 -18.37 -13.59
N ASN A 70 -2.02 -18.00 -12.45
CA ASN A 70 -2.87 -16.79 -12.34
C ASN A 70 -2.13 -15.52 -12.78
N GLU A 71 -0.82 -15.41 -12.53
CA GLU A 71 0.01 -14.29 -12.99
C GLU A 71 -0.08 -14.09 -14.52
N LEU A 72 -0.07 -15.18 -15.31
CA LEU A 72 -0.12 -15.07 -16.77
C LEU A 72 -1.54 -14.72 -17.26
N VAL A 73 -2.56 -15.07 -16.48
CA VAL A 73 -3.94 -14.66 -16.77
C VAL A 73 -4.12 -13.18 -16.44
N ASN A 74 -3.61 -12.75 -15.29
CA ASN A 74 -3.68 -11.37 -14.82
C ASN A 74 -2.87 -10.44 -15.72
N ASP A 75 -1.64 -10.84 -16.10
CA ASP A 75 -0.78 -10.06 -16.99
C ASP A 75 -1.33 -9.89 -18.43
N CYS A 76 -2.46 -10.51 -18.73
CA CYS A 76 -3.22 -10.37 -19.96
C CYS A 76 -4.45 -9.45 -19.84
N ASP A 77 -4.67 -8.78 -18.70
CA ASP A 77 -5.78 -7.83 -18.53
C ASP A 77 -5.69 -6.70 -19.57
N PRO A 78 -6.71 -6.53 -20.44
CA PRO A 78 -6.67 -5.51 -21.49
C PRO A 78 -6.64 -4.08 -20.97
N GLY A 79 -7.26 -3.82 -19.81
CA GLY A 79 -7.27 -2.51 -19.16
C GLY A 79 -5.87 -2.16 -18.68
N ASP A 80 -5.25 -3.03 -17.90
CA ASP A 80 -3.94 -2.76 -17.30
C ASP A 80 -2.86 -2.65 -18.37
N LYS A 81 -2.92 -3.49 -19.41
CA LYS A 81 -2.06 -3.39 -20.60
C LYS A 81 -2.20 -2.06 -21.33
N MET A 82 -3.40 -1.47 -21.34
CA MET A 82 -3.64 -0.15 -21.94
C MET A 82 -3.11 0.97 -21.04
N TYR A 83 -3.15 0.81 -19.72
CA TYR A 83 -2.81 1.86 -18.76
C TYR A 83 -1.32 1.93 -18.38
N ILE A 84 -0.54 0.86 -18.47
CA ILE A 84 0.84 0.78 -17.94
C ILE A 84 1.76 1.94 -18.33
N ASN A 85 1.76 2.37 -19.59
CA ASN A 85 2.64 3.47 -20.03
C ASN A 85 2.30 4.78 -19.32
N ASN A 86 1.00 5.07 -19.16
CA ASN A 86 0.54 6.24 -18.43
C ASN A 86 0.78 6.07 -16.93
N ALA A 87 0.51 4.88 -16.39
CA ALA A 87 0.65 4.59 -14.98
C ALA A 87 2.10 4.72 -14.49
N THR A 88 3.09 4.26 -15.26
CA THR A 88 4.52 4.42 -14.93
C THR A 88 4.94 5.89 -14.89
N ALA A 89 4.52 6.68 -15.89
CA ALA A 89 4.81 8.11 -15.93
C ALA A 89 4.12 8.83 -14.76
N LEU A 90 2.85 8.52 -14.50
CA LEU A 90 2.07 9.11 -13.42
C LEU A 90 2.60 8.75 -12.03
N GLN A 91 3.07 7.52 -11.82
CA GLN A 91 3.71 7.12 -10.56
C GLN A 91 4.96 7.96 -10.30
N THR A 92 5.84 8.12 -11.29
CA THR A 92 7.07 8.92 -11.15
C THR A 92 6.76 10.36 -10.76
N ASP A 93 5.80 10.94 -11.47
CA ASP A 93 5.32 12.30 -11.26
C ASP A 93 4.66 12.49 -9.89
N THR A 94 3.86 11.52 -9.46
CA THR A 94 3.16 11.53 -8.16
C THR A 94 4.14 11.30 -7.02
N ALA A 95 5.14 10.43 -7.18
CA ALA A 95 6.22 10.24 -6.21
C ALA A 95 6.99 11.56 -5.97
N ASN A 96 7.31 12.30 -7.03
CA ASN A 96 7.94 13.62 -6.92
C ASN A 96 7.05 14.61 -6.15
N TYR A 97 5.76 14.64 -6.45
CA TYR A 97 4.78 15.49 -5.76
C TYR A 97 4.63 15.13 -4.27
N ILE A 98 4.49 13.84 -3.95
CA ILE A 98 4.48 13.33 -2.58
C ILE A 98 5.76 13.76 -1.85
N GLY A 99 6.91 13.65 -2.48
CA GLY A 99 8.19 14.09 -1.91
C GLY A 99 8.21 15.59 -1.56
N GLN A 100 7.60 16.43 -2.39
CA GLN A 100 7.46 17.87 -2.12
C GLN A 100 6.50 18.15 -0.96
N VAL A 101 5.31 17.50 -0.96
CA VAL A 101 4.33 17.63 0.14
C VAL A 101 4.97 17.16 1.45
N CYS A 102 5.64 16.01 1.45
CA CYS A 102 6.27 15.50 2.66
C CYS A 102 7.44 16.36 3.14
N THR A 103 8.20 16.97 2.24
CA THR A 103 9.22 17.96 2.62
C THR A 103 8.59 19.19 3.26
N LEU A 104 7.49 19.70 2.70
CA LEU A 104 6.74 20.83 3.24
C LEU A 104 6.14 20.52 4.62
N LYS A 105 5.57 19.33 4.77
CA LYS A 105 4.88 18.86 5.97
C LYS A 105 5.82 18.25 7.01
N ASN A 106 7.09 18.06 6.67
CA ASN A 106 8.07 17.33 7.48
C ASN A 106 7.52 15.96 7.93
N CYS A 107 7.12 15.13 6.95
CA CYS A 107 6.64 13.76 7.21
C CYS A 107 7.65 12.98 8.06
N SER A 108 7.13 12.17 8.97
CA SER A 108 7.87 11.30 9.89
C SER A 108 7.85 9.83 9.49
N ALA A 109 6.89 9.43 8.65
CA ALA A 109 6.74 8.08 8.12
C ALA A 109 5.79 8.06 6.91
N VAL A 110 5.80 6.93 6.19
CA VAL A 110 4.82 6.57 5.17
C VAL A 110 3.99 5.38 5.66
N VAL A 111 2.69 5.41 5.39
CA VAL A 111 1.72 4.33 5.62
C VAL A 111 1.21 3.87 4.26
N SER A 112 1.64 2.70 3.79
CA SER A 112 1.14 2.12 2.54
C SER A 112 -0.19 1.40 2.74
N VAL A 113 -1.14 1.60 1.85
CA VAL A 113 -2.44 0.90 1.88
C VAL A 113 -2.54 -0.22 0.85
N GLY A 114 -1.41 -0.83 0.45
CA GLY A 114 -1.38 -2.02 -0.40
C GLY A 114 -1.31 -1.72 -1.90
N ASP A 115 -1.30 -2.80 -2.68
CA ASP A 115 -0.97 -2.81 -4.11
C ASP A 115 0.37 -2.10 -4.33
N ASN A 116 1.40 -2.78 -3.81
CA ASN A 116 2.76 -2.29 -3.84
C ASN A 116 3.43 -2.54 -5.20
N PHE A 117 3.01 -3.59 -5.92
CA PHE A 117 3.59 -3.99 -7.21
C PHE A 117 2.53 -4.52 -8.19
N TYR A 118 2.20 -3.72 -9.20
CA TYR A 118 1.36 -4.16 -10.32
C TYR A 118 2.17 -4.97 -11.36
N ASP A 119 1.55 -5.82 -12.16
CA ASP A 119 0.15 -6.24 -12.05
C ASP A 119 0.00 -7.55 -11.27
N SER A 120 1.07 -8.34 -11.20
CA SER A 120 1.06 -9.67 -10.56
C SER A 120 2.05 -9.77 -9.39
N GLY A 121 2.33 -8.66 -8.70
CA GLY A 121 3.22 -8.64 -7.54
C GLY A 121 4.69 -8.88 -7.88
N VAL A 122 5.46 -9.23 -6.85
CA VAL A 122 6.88 -9.61 -6.92
C VAL A 122 7.10 -10.99 -6.31
N ASP A 123 8.26 -11.59 -6.53
CA ASP A 123 8.63 -12.89 -5.94
C ASP A 123 10.15 -13.08 -5.90
N PHE A 124 10.56 -14.28 -5.52
CA PHE A 124 11.95 -14.73 -5.42
C PHE A 124 12.67 -14.93 -6.76
N THR A 125 12.08 -14.53 -7.89
CA THR A 125 12.76 -14.59 -9.19
C THR A 125 13.66 -13.37 -9.41
N THR A 126 14.59 -13.47 -10.37
CA THR A 126 15.35 -12.29 -10.82
C THR A 126 14.43 -11.18 -11.33
N GLY A 127 13.29 -11.53 -11.95
CA GLY A 127 12.27 -10.56 -12.35
C GLY A 127 11.70 -9.83 -11.15
N GLY A 128 11.23 -10.56 -10.13
CA GLY A 128 10.70 -9.97 -8.90
C GLY A 128 11.68 -9.05 -8.17
N ILE A 129 12.95 -9.42 -8.08
CA ILE A 129 14.00 -8.57 -7.49
C ILE A 129 14.21 -7.28 -8.30
N LEU A 130 14.32 -7.38 -9.63
CA LEU A 130 14.49 -6.21 -10.49
C LEU A 130 13.28 -5.27 -10.41
N ARG A 131 12.07 -5.84 -10.30
CA ARG A 131 10.84 -5.08 -10.09
C ARG A 131 10.83 -4.35 -8.77
N PHE A 132 11.25 -4.99 -7.67
CA PHE A 132 11.38 -4.31 -6.38
C PHE A 132 12.36 -3.13 -6.44
N GLU A 133 13.52 -3.35 -7.06
CA GLU A 133 14.55 -2.33 -7.25
C GLU A 133 14.02 -1.12 -8.03
N GLU A 134 13.38 -1.37 -9.17
CA GLU A 134 12.90 -0.31 -10.05
C GLU A 134 11.68 0.42 -9.47
N ALA A 135 10.66 -0.34 -9.07
CA ALA A 135 9.35 0.20 -8.71
C ALA A 135 9.32 0.88 -7.34
N TRP A 136 10.23 0.50 -6.44
CA TRP A 136 10.23 0.99 -5.06
C TRP A 136 11.59 1.51 -4.60
N VAL A 137 12.66 0.72 -4.65
CA VAL A 137 13.97 1.14 -4.08
C VAL A 137 14.46 2.42 -4.75
N ASN A 138 14.56 2.40 -6.08
CA ASN A 138 15.04 3.51 -6.89
C ASN A 138 14.04 4.66 -6.97
N MET A 139 12.75 4.34 -7.14
CA MET A 139 11.65 5.31 -7.21
C MET A 139 11.66 6.24 -6.00
N TYR A 140 11.85 5.68 -4.80
CA TYR A 140 11.79 6.41 -3.54
C TYR A 140 13.17 6.63 -2.91
N ALA A 141 14.28 6.58 -3.66
CA ALA A 141 15.64 6.62 -3.10
C ALA A 141 16.10 7.99 -2.58
N GLN A 142 15.46 9.09 -3.01
CA GLN A 142 16.00 10.45 -2.86
C GLN A 142 15.14 11.36 -1.98
N GLY A 143 15.73 12.48 -1.56
CA GLY A 143 15.02 13.53 -0.82
C GLY A 143 14.55 13.05 0.56
N ILE A 144 13.33 13.42 0.93
CA ILE A 144 12.78 13.04 2.24
C ILE A 144 12.62 11.53 2.38
N PHE A 145 12.32 10.81 1.29
CA PHE A 145 12.05 9.37 1.32
C PHE A 145 13.23 8.52 1.79
N SER A 146 14.47 8.98 1.64
CA SER A 146 15.66 8.21 2.02
C SER A 146 15.76 7.95 3.53
N ASN A 147 14.96 8.65 4.35
CA ASN A 147 14.99 8.54 5.80
C ASN A 147 13.62 8.19 6.41
N LEU A 148 12.60 7.97 5.58
CA LEU A 148 11.26 7.64 6.09
C LEU A 148 11.12 6.13 6.24
N PRO A 149 10.62 5.64 7.38
CA PRO A 149 10.09 4.28 7.46
C PRO A 149 8.76 4.21 6.71
N TRP A 150 8.56 3.10 6.00
CA TRP A 150 7.36 2.76 5.26
C TRP A 150 6.68 1.57 5.93
N TYR A 151 5.51 1.81 6.50
CA TYR A 151 4.69 0.81 7.17
C TYR A 151 3.75 0.17 6.15
N GLN A 152 4.08 -1.04 5.73
CA GLN A 152 3.48 -1.68 4.58
C GLN A 152 2.21 -2.49 4.91
N CYS A 153 1.34 -2.57 3.90
CA CYS A 153 0.17 -3.42 3.78
C CYS A 153 0.25 -4.15 2.44
N LEU A 154 -0.36 -5.34 2.32
CA LEU A 154 -0.55 -6.02 1.03
C LEU A 154 -1.87 -5.57 0.41
N GLY A 155 -1.93 -5.59 -0.92
CA GLY A 155 -3.15 -5.54 -1.72
C GLY A 155 -3.30 -6.75 -2.65
N ASN A 156 -4.30 -6.70 -3.53
CA ASN A 156 -4.66 -7.85 -4.36
C ASN A 156 -3.65 -8.17 -5.44
N HIS A 157 -2.97 -7.18 -6.01
CA HIS A 157 -1.91 -7.43 -6.99
C HIS A 157 -0.69 -8.11 -6.34
N ASP A 158 -0.42 -7.81 -5.07
CA ASP A 158 0.71 -8.36 -4.31
C ASP A 158 0.56 -9.88 -4.04
N VAL A 159 -0.68 -10.39 -3.99
CA VAL A 159 -0.99 -11.79 -3.66
C VAL A 159 -1.27 -12.68 -4.87
N VAL A 160 -1.20 -12.18 -6.11
CA VAL A 160 -1.49 -12.94 -7.34
C VAL A 160 -0.62 -14.19 -7.45
N LYS A 161 0.68 -14.07 -7.13
CA LYS A 161 1.66 -15.17 -7.09
C LYS A 161 1.48 -16.12 -5.90
N GLY A 162 0.49 -15.88 -5.04
CA GLY A 162 0.23 -16.64 -3.83
C GLY A 162 1.32 -16.46 -2.77
N GLN A 163 1.66 -17.55 -2.06
CA GLN A 163 2.57 -17.50 -0.91
C GLN A 163 3.94 -16.90 -1.26
N ALA A 164 4.41 -17.05 -2.50
CA ALA A 164 5.70 -16.52 -2.92
C ALA A 164 5.75 -14.98 -2.89
N GLY A 165 4.68 -14.30 -3.32
CA GLY A 165 4.61 -12.83 -3.27
C GLY A 165 4.50 -12.33 -1.83
N VAL A 166 3.60 -12.93 -1.07
CA VAL A 166 3.42 -12.66 0.36
C VAL A 166 4.72 -12.83 1.14
N ASP A 167 5.44 -13.94 0.95
CA ASP A 167 6.70 -14.20 1.65
C ASP A 167 7.80 -13.25 1.21
N PHE A 168 7.84 -12.88 -0.08
CA PHE A 168 8.82 -11.93 -0.56
C PHE A 168 8.66 -10.58 0.14
N GLU A 169 7.44 -10.04 0.18
CA GLU A 169 7.17 -8.73 0.78
C GLU A 169 7.25 -8.72 2.31
N THR A 170 6.78 -9.79 2.96
CA THR A 170 6.72 -9.84 4.43
C THR A 170 8.00 -10.36 5.08
N LYS A 171 8.81 -11.16 4.37
CA LYS A 171 10.00 -11.82 4.94
C LYS A 171 11.30 -11.42 4.29
N ILE A 172 11.32 -10.97 3.03
CA ILE A 172 12.58 -10.67 2.32
C ILE A 172 12.83 -9.18 2.22
N LEU A 173 11.84 -8.40 1.77
CA LEU A 173 12.00 -6.96 1.60
C LEU A 173 12.43 -6.21 2.87
N PRO A 174 12.01 -6.59 4.10
CA PRO A 174 12.55 -6.00 5.32
C PRO A 174 14.07 -6.20 5.53
N TYR A 175 14.67 -7.21 4.90
CA TYR A 175 16.13 -7.40 4.89
C TYR A 175 16.81 -6.71 3.71
N TYR A 176 16.05 -6.39 2.66
CA TYR A 176 16.58 -5.79 1.45
C TYR A 176 16.78 -4.28 1.61
N ASP A 177 15.81 -3.60 2.23
CA ASP A 177 15.85 -2.16 2.48
C ASP A 177 15.25 -1.84 3.84
N ASP A 178 15.97 -1.12 4.70
CA ASP A 178 15.54 -0.85 6.08
C ASP A 178 14.35 0.12 6.17
N ARG A 179 14.02 0.83 5.10
CA ARG A 179 12.82 1.66 5.05
C ARG A 179 11.56 0.78 4.95
N TRP A 180 11.64 -0.42 4.36
CA TRP A 180 10.51 -1.34 4.21
C TRP A 180 10.17 -2.05 5.52
N ASN A 181 9.06 -1.67 6.16
CA ASN A 181 8.61 -2.30 7.40
C ASN A 181 7.38 -3.19 7.15
N PHE A 182 7.50 -4.47 7.50
CA PHE A 182 6.41 -5.46 7.47
C PHE A 182 6.40 -6.33 8.75
N GLY A 183 6.60 -5.69 9.89
CA GLY A 183 6.82 -6.38 11.16
C GLY A 183 8.06 -7.28 11.16
N THR A 184 8.20 -8.12 12.19
CA THR A 184 9.35 -9.04 12.35
C THR A 184 8.95 -10.52 12.35
N ALA A 185 7.64 -10.79 12.31
CA ALA A 185 7.11 -12.15 12.35
C ALA A 185 6.96 -12.79 10.96
N GLY A 186 7.16 -12.03 9.88
CA GLY A 186 6.95 -12.52 8.52
C GLY A 186 5.49 -12.90 8.25
N LEU A 187 4.56 -12.13 8.82
CA LEU A 187 3.12 -12.32 8.71
C LEU A 187 2.52 -11.18 7.88
N PRO A 188 1.45 -11.43 7.11
CA PRO A 188 0.77 -10.42 6.30
C PRO A 188 -0.12 -9.49 7.14
N TYR A 189 -0.21 -9.73 8.45
CA TYR A 189 -0.88 -8.89 9.43
C TYR A 189 0.06 -8.64 10.61
N TRP A 190 0.05 -7.41 11.12
CA TRP A 190 0.97 -6.97 12.16
C TRP A 190 0.52 -5.65 12.78
N THR A 191 1.27 -5.13 13.75
CA THR A 191 0.93 -3.88 14.44
C THR A 191 2.18 -3.08 14.77
N TYR A 192 2.03 -1.77 14.82
CA TYR A 192 3.06 -0.83 15.23
C TYR A 192 2.42 0.39 15.91
N ASP A 193 3.21 1.07 16.74
CA ASP A 193 2.79 2.29 17.41
C ASP A 193 3.62 3.50 16.93
N LEU A 194 2.95 4.63 16.74
CA LEU A 194 3.57 5.94 16.72
C LEU A 194 3.48 6.56 18.12
N THR A 195 4.58 7.16 18.58
CA THR A 195 4.68 7.69 19.95
C THR A 195 5.09 9.17 19.91
N GLY A 196 4.15 10.05 20.21
CA GLY A 196 4.41 11.47 20.40
C GLY A 196 5.00 11.80 21.79
N SER A 197 5.01 13.08 22.14
CA SER A 197 5.49 13.58 23.45
C SER A 197 4.59 13.14 24.61
N ASN A 198 3.27 13.14 24.39
CA ASN A 198 2.26 12.83 25.38
C ASN A 198 1.04 12.10 24.79
N TRP A 199 1.23 11.39 23.68
CA TRP A 199 0.19 10.61 23.01
C TRP A 199 0.78 9.40 22.29
N THR A 200 -0.05 8.39 22.04
CA THR A 200 0.30 7.26 21.17
C THR A 200 -0.81 6.95 20.18
N ALA A 201 -0.44 6.39 19.03
CA ALA A 201 -1.37 5.87 18.03
C ALA A 201 -0.99 4.43 17.68
N THR A 202 -1.94 3.50 17.80
CA THR A 202 -1.76 2.10 17.41
C THR A 202 -2.33 1.87 16.02
N PHE A 203 -1.51 1.33 15.13
CA PHE A 203 -1.90 0.88 13.80
C PHE A 203 -1.92 -0.64 13.78
N VAL A 204 -3.01 -1.21 13.27
CA VAL A 204 -3.15 -2.64 13.04
C VAL A 204 -3.31 -2.86 11.55
N VAL A 205 -2.37 -3.57 10.96
CA VAL A 205 -2.36 -3.96 9.56
C VAL A 205 -3.02 -5.33 9.43
N VAL A 206 -3.99 -5.44 8.51
CA VAL A 206 -4.72 -6.67 8.20
C VAL A 206 -4.66 -6.91 6.70
N ASP A 207 -4.42 -8.15 6.31
CA ASP A 207 -4.58 -8.60 4.94
C ASP A 207 -6.08 -8.80 4.65
N SER A 208 -6.63 -7.85 3.90
CA SER A 208 -8.04 -7.84 3.51
C SER A 208 -8.41 -8.87 2.44
N ASP A 209 -7.44 -9.35 1.65
CA ASP A 209 -7.64 -10.34 0.58
C ASP A 209 -8.18 -11.65 1.13
N CYS A 210 -7.75 -12.00 2.34
CA CYS A 210 -8.23 -13.16 3.07
C CYS A 210 -9.74 -13.13 3.35
N PHE A 211 -10.40 -11.97 3.33
CA PHE A 211 -11.81 -11.86 3.69
C PHE A 211 -12.75 -12.05 2.49
N LEU A 212 -12.27 -11.83 1.27
CA LEU A 212 -13.16 -11.65 0.13
C LEU A 212 -13.68 -12.98 -0.41
N SER A 213 -14.99 -13.18 -0.31
CA SER A 213 -15.69 -14.33 -0.90
C SER A 213 -15.62 -14.33 -2.42
N SER A 214 -15.49 -13.14 -3.04
CA SER A 214 -15.30 -12.98 -4.48
C SER A 214 -14.03 -13.66 -4.98
N TYR A 215 -12.97 -13.70 -4.14
CA TYR A 215 -11.67 -14.29 -4.48
C TYR A 215 -11.69 -15.81 -4.37
N GLN A 216 -12.73 -16.38 -3.73
CA GLN A 216 -12.90 -17.83 -3.60
C GLN A 216 -13.55 -18.48 -4.83
N LYS A 217 -13.87 -17.68 -5.85
CA LYS A 217 -14.39 -18.18 -7.13
C LYS A 217 -13.21 -18.63 -7.98
N ASN A 218 -13.29 -19.82 -8.57
CA ASN A 218 -12.26 -20.34 -9.48
C ASN A 218 -12.02 -19.48 -10.74
N THR A 219 -12.91 -18.54 -11.04
CA THR A 219 -12.76 -17.54 -12.11
C THR A 219 -11.97 -16.31 -11.69
N SER A 220 -11.64 -16.16 -10.40
CA SER A 220 -10.85 -15.04 -9.90
C SER A 220 -9.37 -15.32 -10.10
N VAL A 221 -8.64 -14.36 -10.65
CA VAL A 221 -7.18 -14.33 -10.70
C VAL A 221 -6.53 -14.35 -9.32
N TYR A 222 -7.27 -13.97 -8.28
CA TYR A 222 -6.83 -14.02 -6.88
C TYR A 222 -7.14 -15.36 -6.21
N TYR A 223 -7.78 -16.30 -6.90
CA TYR A 223 -8.04 -17.65 -6.39
C TYR A 223 -6.77 -18.50 -6.45
N ASN A 224 -6.04 -18.58 -5.35
CA ASN A 224 -4.79 -19.34 -5.24
C ASN A 224 -4.66 -20.00 -3.85
N GLU A 225 -3.64 -20.82 -3.65
CA GLU A 225 -3.47 -21.58 -2.40
C GLU A 225 -3.38 -20.69 -1.15
N TYR A 226 -2.80 -19.50 -1.28
CA TYR A 226 -2.67 -18.54 -0.18
C TYR A 226 -4.04 -17.99 0.22
N THR A 227 -4.79 -17.41 -0.73
CA THR A 227 -6.11 -16.82 -0.44
C THR A 227 -7.12 -17.87 0.01
N ILE A 228 -7.07 -19.10 -0.53
CA ILE A 228 -7.87 -20.24 -0.05
C ILE A 228 -7.50 -20.59 1.40
N GLY A 229 -6.20 -20.60 1.72
CA GLY A 229 -5.69 -20.96 3.03
C GLY A 229 -6.08 -19.96 4.10
N CYS A 230 -5.86 -18.67 3.85
CA CYS A 230 -6.14 -17.64 4.83
C CYS A 230 -7.64 -17.33 4.96
N HIS A 231 -8.43 -17.47 3.90
CA HIS A 231 -9.89 -17.29 3.97
C HIS A 231 -10.60 -18.31 4.87
N LYS A 232 -10.05 -19.52 5.00
CA LYS A 232 -10.59 -20.52 5.94
C LYS A 232 -10.45 -20.11 7.40
N ASN A 233 -9.56 -19.17 7.72
CA ASN A 233 -9.19 -18.80 9.09
C ASN A 233 -9.16 -17.28 9.29
N THR A 234 -10.10 -16.53 8.69
CA THR A 234 -10.21 -15.07 8.87
C THR A 234 -10.30 -14.64 10.34
N SER A 235 -10.83 -15.51 11.21
CA SER A 235 -10.91 -15.29 12.65
C SER A 235 -9.55 -14.97 13.29
N VAL A 236 -8.44 -15.48 12.73
CA VAL A 236 -7.09 -15.19 13.24
C VAL A 236 -6.80 -13.69 13.17
N GLN A 237 -7.12 -13.03 12.05
CA GLN A 237 -6.88 -11.61 11.87
C GLN A 237 -7.93 -10.76 12.61
N VAL A 238 -9.18 -11.23 12.69
CA VAL A 238 -10.23 -10.59 13.50
C VAL A 238 -9.85 -10.58 14.99
N ASP A 239 -9.42 -11.72 15.53
CA ASP A 239 -8.99 -11.85 16.91
C ASP A 239 -7.72 -11.03 17.19
N PHE A 240 -6.80 -10.98 16.23
CA PHE A 240 -5.61 -10.14 16.30
C PHE A 240 -5.97 -8.65 16.42
N LEU A 241 -6.86 -8.15 15.55
CA LEU A 241 -7.35 -6.77 15.60
C LEU A 241 -8.06 -6.48 16.93
N ASN A 242 -9.02 -7.33 17.30
CA ASN A 242 -9.81 -7.17 18.52
C ASN A 242 -8.92 -7.16 19.77
N THR A 243 -7.99 -8.11 19.87
CA THR A 243 -7.07 -8.22 21.02
C THR A 243 -6.13 -7.02 21.07
N THR A 244 -5.59 -6.59 19.93
CA THR A 244 -4.67 -5.45 19.87
C THR A 244 -5.38 -4.15 20.26
N PHE A 245 -6.58 -3.91 19.73
CA PHE A 245 -7.37 -2.73 20.09
C PHE A 245 -7.82 -2.75 21.54
N ALA A 246 -8.30 -3.88 22.08
CA ALA A 246 -8.73 -3.98 23.47
C ALA A 246 -7.59 -3.74 24.47
N ASN A 247 -6.38 -4.20 24.14
CA ASN A 247 -5.20 -4.05 25.00
C ASN A 247 -4.52 -2.69 24.86
N SER A 248 -4.61 -2.05 23.68
CA SER A 248 -3.98 -0.76 23.44
C SER A 248 -4.62 0.36 24.26
N LYS A 249 -3.76 1.17 24.90
CA LYS A 249 -4.11 2.41 25.60
C LYS A 249 -3.85 3.67 24.77
N ALA A 250 -3.61 3.50 23.47
CA ALA A 250 -3.35 4.60 22.56
C ALA A 250 -4.56 5.53 22.43
N ASP A 251 -4.28 6.82 22.27
CA ASP A 251 -5.27 7.86 22.02
C ASP A 251 -5.98 7.66 20.68
N TRP A 252 -5.27 7.06 19.72
CA TRP A 252 -5.75 6.82 18.36
C TRP A 252 -5.51 5.37 17.95
N LYS A 253 -6.49 4.77 17.28
CA LYS A 253 -6.42 3.40 16.76
C LYS A 253 -6.81 3.38 15.28
N PHE A 254 -5.95 2.79 14.46
CA PHE A 254 -6.12 2.72 13.01
C PHE A 254 -6.16 1.26 12.55
N LEU A 255 -7.13 0.93 11.72
CA LEU A 255 -7.11 -0.26 10.88
C LEU A 255 -6.53 0.16 9.53
N GLN A 256 -5.41 -0.46 9.16
CA GLN A 256 -4.75 -0.31 7.87
C GLN A 256 -4.97 -1.60 7.08
N LEU A 257 -5.60 -1.48 5.92
CA LEU A 257 -5.87 -2.60 5.02
C LEU A 257 -5.96 -2.07 3.59
N HIS A 258 -6.14 -2.94 2.60
CA HIS A 258 -6.20 -2.50 1.21
C HIS A 258 -7.63 -2.21 0.73
N HIS A 259 -8.54 -3.16 0.91
CA HIS A 259 -9.88 -3.09 0.32
C HIS A 259 -10.89 -2.19 1.06
N PRO A 260 -11.69 -1.35 0.37
CA PRO A 260 -12.68 -0.49 1.01
C PRO A 260 -13.93 -1.24 1.49
N TYR A 261 -14.29 -1.06 2.76
CA TYR A 261 -15.67 -1.33 3.21
C TYR A 261 -16.64 -0.22 2.76
N MET A 262 -16.15 1.02 2.68
CA MET A 262 -16.86 2.19 2.18
C MET A 262 -16.17 2.71 0.92
N SER A 263 -16.86 2.66 -0.20
CA SER A 263 -16.38 3.02 -1.53
C SER A 263 -17.49 3.73 -2.31
N SER A 264 -17.12 4.42 -3.40
CA SER A 264 -18.08 4.86 -4.42
C SER A 264 -18.06 4.03 -5.70
N ALA A 265 -17.22 2.99 -5.75
CA ALA A 265 -17.30 1.90 -6.70
C ALA A 265 -17.86 0.63 -6.03
N THR A 266 -17.02 -0.12 -5.29
CA THR A 266 -17.39 -1.43 -4.74
C THR A 266 -17.17 -1.49 -3.23
N ASN A 267 -18.26 -1.66 -2.47
CA ASN A 267 -18.17 -1.90 -1.03
C ASN A 267 -17.87 -3.37 -0.74
N GLN A 268 -16.73 -3.67 -0.12
CA GLN A 268 -16.36 -5.02 0.29
C GLN A 268 -16.97 -5.35 1.66
N THR A 269 -18.25 -5.74 1.65
CA THR A 269 -19.03 -5.99 2.89
C THR A 269 -18.52 -7.15 3.74
N ASP A 270 -17.71 -8.05 3.14
CA ASP A 270 -17.07 -9.17 3.86
C ASP A 270 -16.10 -8.69 4.96
N LEU A 271 -15.69 -7.42 4.92
CA LEU A 271 -14.85 -6.77 5.94
C LEU A 271 -15.64 -6.31 7.18
N ALA A 272 -16.96 -6.51 7.23
CA ALA A 272 -17.80 -6.08 8.35
C ALA A 272 -17.26 -6.47 9.74
N PRO A 273 -16.76 -7.70 9.98
CA PRO A 273 -16.23 -8.09 11.30
C PRO A 273 -15.07 -7.21 11.77
N LEU A 274 -14.23 -6.73 10.85
CA LEU A 274 -13.12 -5.82 11.17
C LEU A 274 -13.65 -4.41 11.47
N VAL A 275 -14.56 -3.92 10.63
CA VAL A 275 -15.10 -2.56 10.73
C VAL A 275 -15.97 -2.39 11.98
N GLU A 276 -16.68 -3.43 12.40
CA GLU A 276 -17.43 -3.44 13.66
C GLU A 276 -16.51 -3.24 14.88
N ILE A 277 -15.33 -3.88 14.89
CA ILE A 277 -14.32 -3.68 15.93
C ILE A 277 -13.80 -2.25 15.90
N VAL A 278 -13.49 -1.72 14.71
CA VAL A 278 -13.01 -0.33 14.56
C VAL A 278 -14.04 0.66 15.11
N ALA A 279 -15.32 0.50 14.72
CA ALA A 279 -16.40 1.36 15.19
C ALA A 279 -16.59 1.27 16.72
N ALA A 280 -16.52 0.06 17.29
CA ALA A 280 -16.64 -0.14 18.75
C ALA A 280 -15.53 0.53 19.56
N HIS A 281 -14.38 0.80 18.93
CA HIS A 281 -13.22 1.45 19.56
C HIS A 281 -13.04 2.93 19.15
N ASN A 282 -14.00 3.54 18.44
CA ASN A 282 -13.83 4.86 17.80
C ASN A 282 -12.50 4.93 17.01
N GLY A 283 -12.19 3.87 16.28
CA GLY A 283 -11.02 3.79 15.42
C GLY A 283 -11.26 4.44 14.06
N ILE A 284 -10.24 4.39 13.21
CA ILE A 284 -10.23 4.96 11.87
C ILE A 284 -9.79 3.87 10.89
N VAL A 285 -10.38 3.84 9.69
CA VAL A 285 -9.99 2.92 8.62
C VAL A 285 -9.18 3.67 7.57
N LEU A 286 -8.03 3.11 7.19
CA LEU A 286 -7.19 3.55 6.09
C LEU A 286 -7.20 2.47 5.01
N ASN A 287 -7.48 2.84 3.77
CA ASN A 287 -7.53 1.89 2.66
C ASN A 287 -7.11 2.48 1.31
N GLY A 288 -6.87 1.61 0.33
CA GLY A 288 -6.57 1.90 -1.07
C GLY A 288 -7.59 1.22 -1.98
N HIS A 289 -7.12 0.47 -2.99
CA HIS A 289 -7.85 -0.40 -3.93
C HIS A 289 -8.71 0.32 -4.95
N ASP A 290 -9.58 1.22 -4.48
CA ASP A 290 -10.19 2.17 -5.38
C ASP A 290 -9.10 3.14 -5.80
N HIS A 291 -8.86 3.27 -7.11
CA HIS A 291 -7.82 4.13 -7.65
C HIS A 291 -8.21 5.62 -7.56
N CYS A 292 -8.37 6.10 -6.33
CA CYS A 292 -9.08 7.30 -5.97
C CYS A 292 -8.57 7.85 -4.64
N LEU A 293 -8.82 9.15 -4.38
CA LEU A 293 -8.76 9.71 -3.05
C LEU A 293 -10.18 10.05 -2.57
N GLY A 294 -10.54 9.61 -1.37
CA GLY A 294 -11.90 9.81 -0.86
C GLY A 294 -12.00 9.79 0.66
N HIS A 295 -12.97 10.54 1.18
CA HIS A 295 -13.33 10.51 2.59
C HIS A 295 -14.77 10.04 2.73
N TYR A 296 -14.99 8.98 3.52
CA TYR A 296 -16.31 8.53 3.91
C TYR A 296 -16.48 8.57 5.41
N PHE A 297 -17.70 8.84 5.85
CA PHE A 297 -18.08 8.75 7.25
C PHE A 297 -19.34 7.90 7.39
N ASN A 298 -19.21 6.77 8.08
CA ASN A 298 -20.31 5.85 8.34
C ASN A 298 -20.12 5.18 9.70
N ASN A 299 -21.22 4.87 10.40
CA ASN A 299 -21.21 4.23 11.71
C ASN A 299 -20.22 4.87 12.72
N ASN A 300 -20.22 6.21 12.78
CA ASN A 300 -19.31 7.01 13.59
C ASN A 300 -17.80 6.75 13.35
N THR A 301 -17.45 6.24 12.17
CA THR A 301 -16.09 5.88 11.78
C THR A 301 -15.69 6.64 10.52
N ASN A 302 -14.46 7.14 10.50
CA ASN A 302 -13.87 7.76 9.31
C ASN A 302 -13.18 6.68 8.47
N PHE A 303 -13.43 6.69 7.17
CA PHE A 303 -12.76 5.87 6.18
C PHE A 303 -11.98 6.80 5.26
N ILE A 304 -10.67 6.65 5.26
CA ILE A 304 -9.72 7.48 4.50
C ILE A 304 -9.17 6.61 3.37
N LEU A 305 -9.67 6.87 2.17
CA LEU A 305 -9.26 6.22 0.94
C LEU A 305 -8.12 7.00 0.29
N SER A 306 -6.99 6.33 0.02
CA SER A 306 -5.82 6.93 -0.61
C SER A 306 -5.12 6.02 -1.63
N GLY A 307 -5.85 5.53 -2.63
CA GLY A 307 -5.34 4.63 -3.67
C GLY A 307 -4.93 5.31 -4.98
N ALA A 308 -4.43 6.54 -4.95
CA ALA A 308 -4.17 7.32 -6.17
C ALA A 308 -2.69 7.66 -6.39
N ALA A 309 -1.75 6.83 -5.90
CA ALA A 309 -0.32 7.13 -6.05
C ALA A 309 0.29 6.64 -7.37
N GLY A 310 -0.28 5.61 -7.99
CA GLY A 310 0.08 5.14 -9.32
C GLY A 310 -0.83 5.75 -10.39
N TYR A 311 -1.97 5.11 -10.62
CA TYR A 311 -2.88 5.45 -11.71
C TYR A 311 -4.32 5.66 -11.22
N PRO A 312 -4.88 6.88 -11.24
CA PRO A 312 -6.20 7.15 -10.71
C PRO A 312 -7.29 6.85 -11.76
N GLN A 313 -8.45 6.37 -11.32
CA GLN A 313 -9.58 6.00 -12.19
C GLN A 313 -10.86 6.74 -11.81
N ALA A 314 -11.49 7.42 -12.78
CA ALA A 314 -12.74 8.14 -12.54
C ALA A 314 -13.88 7.22 -12.07
N GLY A 315 -13.90 5.98 -12.58
CA GLY A 315 -14.88 4.95 -12.21
C GLY A 315 -14.85 4.63 -10.72
N ASP A 316 -13.65 4.54 -10.15
CA ASP A 316 -13.43 4.25 -8.73
C ASP A 316 -13.81 5.43 -7.82
N CYS A 317 -13.87 6.63 -8.41
CA CYS A 317 -14.35 7.85 -7.77
C CYS A 317 -15.77 8.27 -8.18
N ASN A 318 -16.65 7.33 -8.56
CA ASN A 318 -18.06 7.60 -8.90
C ASN A 318 -18.30 8.46 -10.16
N ASN A 319 -17.30 8.64 -11.03
CA ASN A 319 -17.38 9.50 -12.22
C ASN A 319 -17.94 10.91 -11.93
N GLY A 320 -17.51 11.52 -10.82
CA GLY A 320 -17.92 12.88 -10.45
C GLY A 320 -19.42 13.05 -10.17
N MET A 321 -20.15 11.96 -9.97
CA MET A 321 -21.57 12.01 -9.59
C MET A 321 -21.73 12.66 -8.21
N PRO A 322 -22.86 13.35 -7.95
CA PRO A 322 -23.11 13.99 -6.66
C PRO A 322 -22.93 13.04 -5.47
N LEU A 323 -22.30 13.55 -4.42
CA LEU A 323 -21.99 12.75 -3.23
C LEU A 323 -23.27 12.23 -2.56
N GLY A 324 -23.26 10.95 -2.22
CA GLY A 324 -24.25 10.34 -1.34
C GLY A 324 -24.08 10.78 0.13
N PRO A 325 -24.92 10.29 1.05
CA PRO A 325 -24.92 10.74 2.44
C PRO A 325 -23.62 10.43 3.22
N TYR A 326 -22.90 9.39 2.79
CA TYR A 326 -21.70 8.88 3.47
C TYR A 326 -20.39 9.46 2.91
N ALA A 327 -20.34 9.76 1.62
CA ALA A 327 -19.17 10.36 0.99
C ALA A 327 -19.07 11.85 1.37
N LYS A 328 -17.94 12.25 1.92
CA LYS A 328 -17.65 13.64 2.32
C LYS A 328 -16.73 14.34 1.32
N PHE A 329 -15.91 13.58 0.62
CA PHE A 329 -15.01 14.06 -0.41
C PHE A 329 -14.66 12.95 -1.39
N LEU A 330 -14.52 13.28 -2.67
CA LEU A 330 -13.96 12.45 -3.73
C LEU A 330 -13.09 13.34 -4.61
N ALA A 331 -11.86 12.91 -4.91
CA ALA A 331 -10.93 13.64 -5.76
C ALA A 331 -11.13 13.31 -7.25
N ALA A 332 -12.35 13.51 -7.75
CA ALA A 332 -12.66 13.29 -9.16
C ALA A 332 -13.76 14.21 -9.69
N ASN A 333 -13.78 14.32 -11.02
CA ASN A 333 -14.90 14.85 -11.77
C ASN A 333 -15.44 13.77 -12.73
N ASN A 334 -16.31 14.16 -13.65
CA ASN A 334 -16.94 13.25 -14.60
C ASN A 334 -16.01 12.68 -15.68
N ASN A 335 -14.78 13.19 -15.78
CA ASN A 335 -13.82 12.79 -16.80
C ASN A 335 -12.59 12.08 -16.21
N THR A 336 -12.13 12.49 -15.03
CA THR A 336 -10.90 11.97 -14.43
C THR A 336 -10.98 11.95 -12.90
N ALA A 337 -10.23 11.01 -12.32
CA ALA A 337 -9.78 11.08 -10.94
C ALA A 337 -8.39 11.71 -10.89
N ALA A 338 -8.00 12.21 -9.72
CA ALA A 338 -6.74 12.89 -9.54
C ALA A 338 -5.78 12.07 -8.65
N ASN A 339 -4.50 12.13 -9.00
CA ASN A 339 -3.42 11.53 -8.22
C ASN A 339 -3.20 12.29 -6.91
N GLY A 340 -2.49 11.66 -5.97
CA GLY A 340 -1.99 12.38 -4.80
C GLY A 340 -1.83 11.49 -3.59
N LEU A 341 -2.01 12.09 -2.41
CA LEU A 341 -1.89 11.43 -1.13
C LEU A 341 -2.79 12.07 -0.08
N VAL A 342 -2.90 11.39 1.05
CA VAL A 342 -3.40 11.95 2.29
C VAL A 342 -2.22 12.17 3.25
N THR A 343 -2.22 13.28 3.98
CA THR A 343 -1.35 13.44 5.15
C THR A 343 -2.19 13.49 6.43
N MET A 344 -1.67 12.92 7.51
CA MET A 344 -2.28 13.00 8.84
C MET A 344 -1.29 13.60 9.83
N ASP A 345 -1.60 14.78 10.37
CA ASP A 345 -0.87 15.39 11.48
C ASP A 345 -1.47 14.88 12.79
N ILE A 346 -0.79 13.94 13.44
CA ILE A 346 -1.30 13.26 14.65
C ILE A 346 -0.71 13.94 15.89
N SER A 347 -1.58 14.29 16.85
CA SER A 347 -1.22 14.95 18.10
C SER A 347 -2.00 14.38 19.29
N SER A 348 -1.77 14.87 20.51
CA SER A 348 -2.54 14.46 21.70
C SER A 348 -3.99 14.96 21.74
N THR A 349 -4.37 15.88 20.85
CA THR A 349 -5.69 16.54 20.87
C THR A 349 -6.52 16.23 19.63
N SER A 350 -5.86 15.99 18.50
CA SER A 350 -6.52 15.80 17.22
C SER A 350 -5.62 15.11 16.20
N ILE A 351 -6.27 14.59 15.16
CA ILE A 351 -5.65 14.22 13.88
C ILE A 351 -6.16 15.21 12.84
N ASN A 352 -5.27 15.99 12.22
CA ASN A 352 -5.64 16.80 11.05
C ASN A 352 -5.38 15.98 9.79
N VAL A 353 -6.43 15.70 9.03
CA VAL A 353 -6.37 14.92 7.79
C VAL A 353 -6.47 15.88 6.62
N GLU A 354 -5.52 15.80 5.71
CA GLU A 354 -5.39 16.70 4.56
C GLU A 354 -5.20 15.89 3.27
N TYR A 355 -6.03 16.14 2.28
CA TYR A 355 -5.97 15.51 0.96
C TYR A 355 -5.23 16.45 0.03
N TYR A 356 -4.06 16.00 -0.42
CA TYR A 356 -3.22 16.69 -1.38
C TYR A 356 -3.48 16.07 -2.73
N VAL A 357 -4.48 16.60 -3.40
CA VAL A 357 -4.88 16.16 -4.74
C VAL A 357 -4.04 16.93 -5.75
N ARG A 358 -3.33 16.22 -6.60
CA ARG A 358 -2.58 16.81 -7.71
C ARG A 358 -3.52 16.97 -8.89
N ASP A 359 -3.88 18.21 -9.19
CA ASP A 359 -4.58 18.53 -10.43
C ASP A 359 -3.64 18.29 -11.63
N MET A 360 -4.17 17.72 -12.70
CA MET A 360 -3.47 17.46 -13.94
C MET A 360 -4.28 18.05 -15.09
N LEU A 361 -3.70 19.03 -15.79
CA LEU A 361 -4.33 19.62 -16.96
C LEU A 361 -4.26 18.64 -18.12
N PHE A 362 -5.41 18.28 -18.66
CA PHE A 362 -5.49 17.48 -19.88
C PHE A 362 -5.32 18.38 -21.11
N ILE A 363 -4.18 18.29 -21.80
CA ILE A 363 -3.88 19.07 -23.00
C ILE A 363 -3.50 18.09 -24.12
N ASN A 364 -4.26 18.10 -25.22
CA ASN A 364 -4.00 17.29 -26.42
C ASN A 364 -3.87 15.76 -26.20
N GLY A 365 -4.50 15.21 -25.17
CA GLY A 365 -4.41 13.77 -24.87
C GLY A 365 -3.42 13.42 -23.77
N ASP A 366 -2.61 14.40 -23.32
CA ASP A 366 -1.59 14.22 -22.30
C ASP A 366 -1.95 14.95 -21.00
N LEU A 367 -1.56 14.39 -19.86
CA LEU A 367 -1.73 14.96 -18.53
C LEU A 367 -0.50 15.81 -18.17
N TYR A 368 -0.69 17.08 -17.83
CA TYR A 368 0.38 17.99 -17.42
C TYR A 368 0.20 18.44 -15.97
N PRO A 369 1.28 18.45 -15.15
CA PRO A 369 1.21 19.03 -13.81
C PRO A 369 0.87 20.52 -13.85
N VAL A 370 -0.09 20.95 -13.03
CA VAL A 370 -0.19 22.37 -12.68
C VAL A 370 0.91 22.77 -11.71
N SER A 371 1.46 23.96 -11.90
CA SER A 371 2.50 24.48 -11.01
C SER A 371 1.92 24.83 -9.65
N HIS A 372 2.51 24.29 -8.58
CA HIS A 372 2.36 24.73 -7.17
C HIS A 372 1.05 24.33 -6.47
N ASP A 373 0.54 23.12 -6.76
CA ASP A 373 -0.62 22.57 -6.05
C ASP A 373 -0.26 21.94 -4.69
N LEU A 374 0.54 22.62 -3.86
CA LEU A 374 0.94 22.11 -2.54
C LEU A 374 -0.04 22.55 -1.43
N THR A 375 -1.28 22.89 -1.80
CA THR A 375 -2.34 23.25 -0.85
C THR A 375 -3.34 22.11 -0.79
N PRO A 376 -3.75 21.64 0.40
CA PRO A 376 -4.70 20.55 0.49
C PRO A 376 -6.06 20.99 -0.06
N SER A 377 -6.62 20.20 -0.98
CA SER A 377 -7.89 20.45 -1.64
C SER A 377 -9.08 20.16 -0.73
N TYR A 378 -8.89 19.27 0.24
CA TYR A 378 -9.86 18.94 1.28
C TYR A 378 -9.16 18.64 2.59
N LYS A 379 -9.76 19.07 3.70
CA LYS A 379 -9.23 18.79 5.04
C LYS A 379 -10.33 18.70 6.08
N PHE A 380 -10.09 17.90 7.10
CA PHE A 380 -10.95 17.79 8.27
C PHE A 380 -10.14 17.41 9.50
N GLN A 381 -10.76 17.47 10.66
CA GLN A 381 -10.12 17.17 11.93
C GLN A 381 -10.92 16.09 12.68
N ILE A 382 -10.21 15.09 13.19
CA ILE A 382 -10.75 14.06 14.09
C ILE A 382 -10.31 14.42 15.51
N THR A 383 -11.28 14.56 16.41
CA THR A 383 -11.04 14.94 17.81
C THR A 383 -11.55 13.89 18.81
N GLN A 384 -12.36 12.94 18.36
CA GLN A 384 -12.83 11.83 19.18
C GLN A 384 -11.71 10.79 19.32
N LYS A 385 -11.19 10.63 20.53
CA LYS A 385 -10.19 9.60 20.85
C LYS A 385 -10.78 8.19 20.84
N SER A 386 -9.90 7.21 20.62
CA SER A 386 -10.23 5.81 20.71
C SER A 386 -10.52 5.36 22.14
N THR A 387 -11.36 4.33 22.29
CA THR A 387 -11.73 3.74 23.60
C THR A 387 -11.04 2.42 23.88
#